data_AF-A0A3C1EWX7-F1
#
_entry.id   AF-A0A3C1EWX7-F1
#
_cell.length_a   1.000
_cell.length_b   1.000
_cell.length_c   1.000
_cell.angle_alpha   90.00
_cell.angle_beta   90.00
_cell.angle_gamma   90.00
#
_symmetry.space_group_name_H-M   'P 1'
#
loop_
_entity.id
_entity.type
_entity.pdbx_description
1 polymer ?
#
loop_
_entity_poly.entity_id
_entity_poly.type
_entity_poly.pdbx_seq_one_letter_code
_entity_poly.pdbx_strand_id
1 'polypeptide(L)'
;MGKVYKLDELSLDEINAVLTHKWLLSEKACQDVGIDFALDDWYTNHSKKWRDEKMKADFESQRTEIEKHKWYLSQKLGYDVGTQQAAIDWIKNGYAEAWRNKSGPYCKLEEKKEVKKEEKK
;
A
#
# COMPACT_ATOMS: atom_id res chain seq x y z
N MET A 1 17.84 -26.83 -13.87
CA MET A 1 16.92 -26.07 -14.74
C MET A 1 16.41 -24.90 -13.92
N GLY A 2 16.75 -23.67 -14.33
CA GLY A 2 16.26 -22.47 -13.65
C GLY A 2 14.74 -22.37 -13.76
N LYS A 3 14.08 -21.84 -12.74
CA LYS A 3 12.64 -21.57 -12.81
C LYS A 3 12.43 -20.48 -13.84
N VAL A 4 11.63 -20.74 -14.87
CA VAL A 4 11.21 -19.72 -15.82
C VAL A 4 10.12 -18.90 -15.16
N TYR A 5 10.38 -17.62 -14.91
CA TYR A 5 9.39 -16.72 -14.34
C TYR A 5 8.53 -16.13 -15.45
N LYS A 6 7.21 -16.20 -15.30
CA LYS A 6 6.29 -15.60 -16.26
C LYS A 6 5.47 -14.50 -15.62
N LEU A 7 5.18 -13.48 -16.41
CA LEU A 7 4.45 -12.29 -15.97
C LEU A 7 3.02 -12.60 -15.50
N ASP A 8 2.37 -13.61 -16.09
CA ASP A 8 0.98 -14.00 -15.81
C ASP A 8 0.81 -14.71 -14.46
N GLU A 9 1.89 -15.16 -13.83
CA GLU A 9 1.85 -15.77 -12.48
C GLU A 9 1.95 -14.71 -11.36
N LEU A 10 2.17 -13.44 -11.68
CA LEU A 10 2.37 -12.35 -10.72
C LEU A 10 1.08 -11.59 -10.42
N SER A 11 0.97 -11.06 -9.21
CA SER A 11 -0.08 -10.08 -8.87
C SER A 11 0.14 -8.76 -9.61
N LEU A 12 -0.92 -7.96 -9.80
CA LEU A 12 -0.83 -6.68 -10.51
C LEU A 12 0.23 -5.74 -9.90
N ASP A 13 0.35 -5.69 -8.58
CA ASP A 13 1.36 -4.88 -7.89
C ASP A 13 2.78 -5.39 -8.16
N GLU A 14 2.98 -6.71 -8.17
CA GLU A 14 4.29 -7.28 -8.52
C GLU A 14 4.62 -7.08 -10.00
N ILE A 15 3.63 -7.17 -10.90
CA ILE A 15 3.80 -6.84 -12.32
C ILE A 15 4.27 -5.39 -12.47
N ASN A 16 3.60 -4.44 -11.82
CA ASN A 16 3.99 -3.03 -11.84
C ASN A 16 5.41 -2.82 -11.31
N ALA A 17 5.79 -3.55 -10.26
CA ALA A 17 7.13 -3.49 -9.71
C ALA A 17 8.20 -4.01 -10.69
N VAL A 18 7.95 -5.14 -11.35
CA VAL A 18 8.82 -5.69 -12.41
C VAL A 18 8.95 -4.70 -13.58
N LEU A 19 7.84 -4.11 -14.03
CA LEU A 19 7.86 -3.14 -15.13
C LEU A 19 8.65 -1.87 -14.76
N THR A 20 8.50 -1.38 -13.54
CA THR A 20 9.28 -0.24 -13.02
C THR A 20 10.76 -0.58 -12.99
N HIS A 21 11.10 -1.80 -12.55
CA HIS A 21 12.47 -2.29 -12.52
C HIS A 21 13.07 -2.45 -13.92
N LYS A 22 12.32 -3.04 -14.86
CA LYS A 22 12.70 -3.14 -16.28
C LYS A 22 13.01 -1.76 -16.85
N TRP A 23 12.16 -0.78 -16.58
CA TRP A 23 12.36 0.59 -17.04
C TRP A 23 13.67 1.16 -16.47
N LEU A 24 13.90 1.04 -15.16
CA LEU A 24 15.13 1.49 -14.51
C LEU A 24 16.39 0.80 -15.07
N LEU A 25 16.33 -0.50 -15.36
CA LEU A 25 17.42 -1.24 -15.98
C LEU A 25 17.67 -0.77 -17.42
N SER A 26 16.61 -0.47 -18.16
CA SER A 26 16.70 0.04 -19.53
C SER A 26 17.32 1.43 -19.59
N GLU A 27 16.95 2.30 -18.64
CA GLU A 27 17.57 3.61 -18.49
C GLU A 27 19.08 3.49 -18.21
N LYS A 28 19.47 2.59 -17.30
CA LYS A 28 20.88 2.36 -16.95
C LYS A 28 21.69 1.77 -18.10
N ALA A 29 21.07 0.89 -18.90
CA ALA A 29 21.72 0.24 -20.04
C ALA A 29 21.68 1.09 -21.32
N CYS A 30 20.98 2.23 -21.31
CA CYS A 30 20.66 3.06 -22.48
C CYS A 30 20.04 2.27 -23.65
N GLN A 31 19.38 1.15 -23.36
CA GLN A 31 18.74 0.27 -24.33
C GLN A 31 17.68 -0.58 -23.61
N ASP A 32 16.68 -1.09 -24.34
CA ASP A 32 15.70 -1.97 -23.73
C ASP A 32 16.34 -3.31 -23.36
N VAL A 33 16.32 -3.65 -22.07
CA VAL A 33 16.84 -4.93 -21.55
C VAL A 33 15.89 -6.11 -21.78
N GLY A 34 14.63 -5.86 -22.14
CA GLY A 34 13.60 -6.89 -22.31
C GLY A 34 12.97 -7.35 -20.99
N ILE A 35 11.80 -7.98 -21.08
CA ILE A 35 11.02 -8.39 -19.90
C ILE A 35 11.59 -9.63 -19.21
N ASP A 36 12.11 -10.59 -19.97
CA ASP A 36 12.64 -11.84 -19.41
C ASP A 36 13.87 -11.60 -18.54
N PHE A 37 14.78 -10.74 -19.00
CA PHE A 37 15.96 -10.34 -18.22
C PHE A 37 15.58 -9.59 -16.94
N ALA A 38 14.65 -8.63 -17.05
CA ALA A 38 14.18 -7.87 -15.90
C ALA A 38 13.47 -8.76 -14.88
N LEU A 39 12.72 -9.77 -15.32
CA LEU A 39 12.07 -10.75 -14.45
C LEU A 39 13.10 -11.59 -13.68
N ASP A 40 14.11 -12.13 -14.36
CA ASP A 40 15.15 -12.94 -13.71
C ASP A 40 15.93 -12.14 -12.66
N ASP A 41 16.37 -10.93 -13.01
CA ASP A 41 17.08 -10.04 -12.08
C ASP A 41 16.19 -9.60 -10.91
N TRP A 42 14.91 -9.29 -11.19
CA TRP A 42 13.95 -8.91 -10.15
C TRP A 42 13.73 -10.05 -9.15
N TYR A 43 13.48 -11.27 -9.63
CA TYR A 43 13.24 -12.41 -8.75
C TYR A 43 14.47 -12.74 -7.90
N THR A 44 15.66 -12.68 -8.50
CA THR A 44 16.92 -13.01 -7.84
C THR A 44 17.30 -11.98 -6.78
N ASN A 45 17.18 -10.69 -7.08
CA ASN A 45 17.80 -9.63 -6.27
C ASN A 45 16.80 -8.73 -5.54
N HIS A 46 15.59 -8.53 -6.05
CA HIS A 46 14.68 -7.48 -5.58
C HIS A 46 13.39 -8.00 -4.95
N SER A 47 12.85 -9.13 -5.42
CA SER A 47 11.50 -9.60 -5.10
C SER A 47 11.23 -9.75 -3.59
N LYS A 48 12.18 -10.34 -2.86
CA LYS A 48 12.05 -10.54 -1.41
C LYS A 48 11.97 -9.22 -0.67
N LYS A 49 12.93 -8.32 -0.94
CA LYS A 49 12.99 -7.01 -0.29
C LYS A 49 11.74 -6.19 -0.61
N TRP A 50 11.31 -6.19 -1.86
CA TRP A 50 10.11 -5.48 -2.29
C TRP A 50 8.85 -6.01 -1.57
N ARG A 51 8.70 -7.33 -1.43
CA ARG A 51 7.56 -7.92 -0.70
C ARG A 51 7.58 -7.52 0.78
N ASP A 52 8.74 -7.55 1.42
CA ASP A 52 8.88 -7.14 2.82
C ASP A 52 8.53 -5.65 3.00
N GLU A 53 9.02 -4.79 2.10
CA GLU A 53 8.72 -3.35 2.08
C GLU A 53 7.22 -3.10 1.83
N LYS A 54 6.60 -3.83 0.91
CA LYS A 54 5.16 -3.75 0.63
C LYS A 54 4.32 -4.18 1.81
N MET A 55 4.62 -5.32 2.42
CA MET A 55 3.93 -5.76 3.64
C MET A 55 4.04 -4.71 4.74
N LYS A 56 5.24 -4.16 4.96
CA LYS A 56 5.45 -3.12 5.96
C LYS A 56 4.62 -1.86 5.67
N ALA A 57 4.63 -1.38 4.42
CA ALA A 57 3.85 -0.21 4.01
C ALA A 57 2.34 -0.44 4.20
N ASP A 58 1.83 -1.61 3.82
CA ASP A 58 0.42 -1.95 3.96
C ASP A 58 0.02 -2.04 5.45
N PHE A 59 0.89 -2.61 6.30
CA PHE A 59 0.69 -2.62 7.76
C PHE A 59 0.72 -1.21 8.38
N GLU A 60 1.65 -0.36 7.96
CA GLU A 60 1.72 1.03 8.42
C GLU A 60 0.47 1.80 8.03
N SER A 61 0.02 1.66 6.77
CA SER A 61 -1.22 2.27 6.30
C SER A 61 -2.43 1.80 7.13
N GLN A 62 -2.58 0.50 7.34
CA GLN A 62 -3.64 -0.05 8.17
C GLN A 62 -3.56 0.46 9.62
N ARG A 63 -2.36 0.52 10.20
CA ARG A 63 -2.16 0.99 11.58
C ARG A 63 -2.56 2.46 11.73
N THR A 64 -2.15 3.32 10.80
CA THR A 64 -2.52 4.74 10.82
C THR A 64 -4.03 4.91 10.75
N GLU A 65 -4.72 4.07 9.98
CA GLU A 65 -6.18 4.10 9.87
C GLU A 65 -6.86 3.65 11.18
N ILE A 66 -6.35 2.59 11.83
CA ILE A 66 -6.80 2.19 13.18
C ILE A 66 -6.61 3.34 14.17
N GLU A 67 -5.49 4.05 14.11
CA GLU A 67 -5.19 5.16 15.02
C GLU A 67 -6.14 6.35 14.80
N LYS A 68 -6.47 6.69 13.54
CA LYS A 68 -7.50 7.68 13.22
C LYS A 68 -8.86 7.27 13.79
N HIS A 69 -9.25 6.00 13.61
CA HIS A 69 -10.51 5.48 14.13
C HIS A 69 -10.53 5.49 15.66
N LYS A 70 -9.43 5.06 16.30
CA LYS A 70 -9.24 5.13 17.76
C LYS A 70 -9.44 6.56 18.26
N TRP A 71 -8.77 7.54 17.64
CA TRP A 71 -8.91 8.94 18.04
C TRP A 71 -10.38 9.39 17.97
N TYR A 72 -11.07 9.09 16.86
CA TYR A 72 -12.48 9.45 16.70
C TYR A 72 -13.38 8.78 17.76
N LEU A 73 -13.15 7.50 18.03
CA LEU A 73 -13.89 6.75 19.04
C LEU A 73 -13.66 7.32 20.44
N SER A 74 -12.41 7.69 20.77
CA SER A 74 -12.06 8.33 22.04
C SER A 74 -12.70 9.71 22.20
N GLN A 75 -12.74 10.51 21.12
CA GLN A 75 -13.47 11.79 21.12
C GLN A 75 -14.96 11.61 21.37
N LYS A 76 -15.57 10.57 20.78
CA LYS A 76 -17.00 10.29 20.91
C LYS A 76 -17.38 9.77 22.30
N LEU A 77 -16.53 8.96 22.91
CA LEU A 77 -16.79 8.33 24.21
C LEU A 77 -16.31 9.16 25.41
N GLY A 78 -15.45 10.16 25.18
CA GLY A 78 -14.92 11.03 26.24
C GLY A 78 -13.81 10.41 27.08
N TYR A 79 -13.26 9.27 26.66
CA TYR A 79 -12.11 8.60 27.30
C TYR A 79 -11.27 7.86 26.25
N ASP A 80 -10.01 7.52 26.57
CA ASP A 80 -9.19 6.74 25.64
C ASP A 80 -9.65 5.28 25.59
N VAL A 81 -10.16 4.85 24.43
CA VAL A 81 -10.68 3.49 24.22
C VAL A 81 -9.55 2.46 24.08
N GLY A 82 -8.33 2.91 23.72
CA GLY A 82 -7.20 2.02 23.46
C GLY A 82 -7.27 1.35 22.08
N THR A 83 -6.12 0.87 21.61
CA THR A 83 -5.95 0.39 20.22
C THR A 83 -6.71 -0.91 19.94
N GLN A 84 -6.73 -1.85 20.89
CA GLN A 84 -7.40 -3.14 20.70
C GLN A 84 -8.92 -2.98 20.60
N GLN A 85 -9.53 -2.18 21.48
CA GLN A 85 -10.97 -1.96 21.46
C GLN A 85 -11.40 -1.20 20.19
N ALA A 86 -10.62 -0.18 19.78
CA ALA A 86 -10.85 0.53 18.53
C ALA A 86 -10.74 -0.40 17.32
N ALA A 87 -9.74 -1.29 17.26
CA ALA A 87 -9.60 -2.23 16.16
C ALA A 87 -10.77 -3.23 16.09
N ILE A 88 -11.27 -3.72 17.23
CA ILE A 88 -12.44 -4.59 17.28
C ILE A 88 -13.69 -3.86 16.78
N ASP A 89 -13.92 -2.62 17.21
CA ASP A 89 -15.03 -1.79 16.72
C ASP A 89 -14.91 -1.55 15.21
N TRP A 90 -13.70 -1.25 14.75
CA TRP A 90 -13.38 -0.99 13.34
C TRP A 90 -13.73 -2.18 12.43
N ILE A 91 -13.42 -3.40 12.89
CA ILE A 91 -13.75 -4.63 12.16
C ILE A 91 -15.26 -4.91 12.24
N LYS A 92 -15.87 -4.80 13.43
CA LYS A 92 -17.31 -5.11 13.64
C LYS A 92 -18.24 -4.21 12.83
N ASN A 93 -17.89 -2.93 12.68
CA ASN A 93 -18.69 -1.96 11.95
C ASN A 93 -18.41 -1.94 10.44
N GLY A 94 -17.62 -2.89 9.91
CA GLY A 94 -17.33 -3.00 8.48
C GLY A 94 -16.39 -1.91 7.93
N TYR A 95 -15.81 -1.07 8.79
CA TYR A 95 -14.92 0.01 8.37
C TYR A 95 -13.60 -0.52 7.78
N ALA A 96 -13.12 -1.68 8.25
CA ALA A 96 -11.94 -2.34 7.68
C ALA A 96 -12.16 -2.81 6.23
N GLU A 97 -13.39 -3.20 5.88
CA GLU A 97 -13.76 -3.57 4.51
C GLU A 97 -13.95 -2.32 3.64
N ALA A 98 -14.66 -1.31 4.15
CA ALA A 98 -14.84 -0.04 3.47
C ALA A 98 -13.48 0.64 3.17
N TRP A 99 -12.52 0.57 4.10
CA TRP A 99 -11.17 1.08 3.89
C TRP A 99 -10.42 0.36 2.76
N ARG A 100 -10.44 -0.98 2.73
CA ARG A 100 -9.86 -1.77 1.61
C ARG A 100 -10.49 -1.41 0.26
N ASN A 101 -11.79 -1.12 0.26
CA ASN A 101 -12.54 -0.73 -0.93
C ASN A 101 -12.46 0.79 -1.23
N LYS A 102 -11.60 1.55 -0.54
CA LYS A 102 -11.46 3.02 -0.65
C LYS A 102 -12.79 3.79 -0.53
N SER A 103 -13.77 3.19 0.16
CA SER A 103 -15.10 3.75 0.44
C SER A 103 -15.30 4.02 1.94
N GLY A 104 -14.20 3.97 2.70
CA GLY A 104 -14.20 4.17 4.14
C GLY A 104 -14.67 5.56 4.56
N PRO A 105 -15.18 5.71 5.79
CA PRO A 105 -15.70 6.97 6.31
C PRO A 105 -14.65 8.08 6.36
N TYR A 106 -13.37 7.73 6.40
CA TYR A 106 -12.25 8.68 6.48
C TYR A 106 -11.63 9.03 5.12
N CYS A 107 -12.00 8.33 4.03
CA CYS A 107 -11.48 8.62 2.69
C CYS A 107 -11.82 10.06 2.22
N LYS A 108 -12.94 10.62 2.67
CA LYS A 108 -13.41 11.98 2.29
C LYS A 108 -12.79 13.12 3.10
N LEU A 109 -11.98 12.84 4.13
CA LEU A 109 -11.34 13.88 4.94
C LEU A 109 -10.04 14.41 4.33
N GLU A 110 -9.37 13.62 3.49
CA GLU A 110 -8.08 14.00 2.89
C GLU A 110 -8.30 15.03 1.76
N GLU A 111 -9.31 14.86 0.91
CA GLU A 111 -9.68 15.82 -0.14
C GLU A 111 -9.97 17.23 0.42
N LYS A 112 -10.65 17.33 1.57
CA LYS A 112 -10.98 18.63 2.20
C LYS A 112 -9.78 19.35 2.81
N LYS A 113 -8.71 18.62 3.15
CA LYS A 113 -7.46 19.22 3.66
C LYS A 113 -6.56 19.70 2.53
N GLU A 114 -6.54 19.00 1.40
CA GLU A 114 -5.78 19.41 0.22
C GLU A 114 -6.35 20.67 -0.43
N VAL A 115 -7.68 20.75 -0.61
CA VAL A 115 -8.35 21.94 -1.15
C VAL A 115 -8.07 23.19 -0.30
N LYS A 116 -8.08 23.07 1.04
CA LYS A 116 -7.76 24.19 1.95
C LYS A 116 -6.28 24.59 1.96
N LYS A 117 -5.38 23.74 1.48
CA LYS A 117 -3.94 24.00 1.37
C LYS A 117 -3.62 24.72 0.05
N GLU A 118 -4.36 24.40 -1.01
CA GLU A 118 -4.27 25.08 -2.31
C GLU A 118 -4.92 26.46 -2.29
N GLU A 119 -6.03 26.65 -1.58
CA GLU A 119 -6.66 27.99 -1.40
C GLU A 119 -5.84 28.98 -0.56
N LYS A 120 -4.75 28.51 0.08
CA LYS A 120 -3.85 29.33 0.92
C LYS A 120 -2.47 29.56 0.30
N LYS A 121 -2.27 29.19 -0.96
CA LYS A 121 -1.04 29.44 -1.73
C LYS A 121 -1.31 30.47 -2.82
#